data_AF-A0A1C5UKQ4-F1
#
_entry.id   AF-A0A1C5UKQ4-F1
#
_cell.length_a   1.000
_cell.length_b   1.000
_cell.length_c   1.000
_cell.angle_alpha   90.00
_cell.angle_beta   90.00
_cell.angle_gamma   90.00
#
_symmetry.space_group_name_H-M   'P 1'
#
loop_
_entity.id
_entity.type
_entity.pdbx_description
1 polymer ?
#
loop_
_entity_poly.entity_id
_entity_poly.type
_entity_poly.pdbx_seq_one_letter_code
_entity_poly.pdbx_strand_id
1 'polypeptide(L)'
;MLQIGNIVKNPLIWLPAIIASAVLGPVSTMVLHMTNNATGSGMGTAGLVGQINAYQTMVSEGVPPVIVLLEIAVMHFLLPGIMAFGISEFMRKKGLICEGSMKLSV
;
A
#
# COMPACT_ATOMS: atom_id res chain seq x y z
N MET A 1 -4.01 1.44 -12.07
CA MET A 1 -4.79 2.25 -11.10
C MET A 1 -6.10 2.68 -11.72
N LEU A 2 -7.20 2.00 -11.41
CA LEU A 2 -8.53 2.30 -11.98
C LEU A 2 -9.04 3.71 -11.60
N GLN A 3 -8.49 4.30 -10.54
CA GLN A 3 -8.91 5.60 -10.00
C GLN A 3 -8.21 6.80 -10.65
N ILE A 4 -7.33 6.63 -11.65
CA ILE A 4 -6.62 7.76 -12.28
C ILE A 4 -7.60 8.83 -12.79
N GLY A 5 -8.69 8.42 -13.45
CA GLY A 5 -9.70 9.35 -13.95
C GLY A 5 -10.36 10.19 -12.85
N ASN A 6 -10.53 9.62 -11.65
CA ASN A 6 -11.08 10.33 -10.49
C ASN A 6 -10.01 11.19 -9.81
N ILE A 7 -8.75 10.73 -9.75
CA ILE A 7 -7.62 11.46 -9.16
C ILE A 7 -7.34 12.75 -9.93
N VAL A 8 -7.40 12.70 -11.27
CA VAL A 8 -7.22 13.89 -12.11
C VAL A 8 -8.30 14.95 -11.83
N LYS A 9 -9.54 14.53 -11.57
CA LYS A 9 -10.67 15.44 -11.25
C LYS A 9 -10.61 15.97 -9.83
N ASN A 10 -10.20 15.14 -8.87
CA ASN A 10 -10.05 15.51 -7.47
C ASN A 10 -8.77 14.88 -6.89
N PRO A 11 -7.63 15.59 -6.91
CA PRO A 11 -6.36 15.07 -6.41
C PRO A 11 -6.38 14.67 -4.93
N LEU A 12 -7.29 15.23 -4.13
CA LEU A 12 -7.38 14.97 -2.69
C LEU A 12 -7.70 13.50 -2.39
N ILE A 13 -8.37 12.78 -3.31
CA ILE A 13 -8.66 11.35 -3.10
C ILE A 13 -7.40 10.47 -3.08
N TRP A 14 -6.28 10.99 -3.59
CA TRP A 14 -5.01 10.26 -3.65
C TRP A 14 -4.19 10.39 -2.36
N LEU A 15 -4.45 11.45 -1.58
CA LEU A 15 -3.70 11.78 -0.37
C LEU A 15 -3.67 10.66 0.69
N PRO A 16 -4.78 9.92 0.97
CA PRO A 16 -4.75 8.82 1.92
C PRO A 16 -3.71 7.74 1.56
N ALA A 17 -3.60 7.40 0.27
CA ALA A 17 -2.66 6.40 -0.21
C ALA A 17 -1.21 6.89 -0.16
N ILE A 18 -0.97 8.18 -0.46
CA ILE A 18 0.35 8.80 -0.37
C ILE A 18 0.84 8.81 1.08
N ILE A 19 0.00 9.29 2.01
CA ILE A 19 0.37 9.37 3.43
C ILE A 19 0.63 7.97 4.00
N ALA A 20 -0.22 6.99 3.69
CA ALA A 20 0.01 5.60 4.10
C ALA A 20 1.36 5.08 3.59
N SER A 21 1.69 5.33 2.31
CA SER A 21 2.95 4.87 1.71
C SER A 21 4.17 5.60 2.29
N ALA A 22 4.06 6.90 2.57
CA ALA A 22 5.12 7.71 3.14
C ALA A 22 5.51 7.27 4.56
N VAL A 23 4.56 6.72 5.31
CA VAL A 23 4.81 6.17 6.66
C VAL A 23 5.27 4.72 6.59
N LEU A 24 4.57 3.87 5.83
CA LEU A 24 4.86 2.43 5.82
C LEU A 24 6.14 2.08 5.08
N GLY A 25 6.60 2.92 4.14
CA GLY A 25 7.87 2.73 3.44
C GLY A 25 9.07 2.71 4.39
N PRO A 26 9.31 3.77 5.19
CA PRO A 26 10.36 3.76 6.20
C PRO A 26 10.17 2.68 7.27
N VAL A 27 8.92 2.36 7.65
CA VAL A 27 8.66 1.30 8.63
C VAL A 27 9.06 -0.08 8.07
N SER A 28 8.77 -0.38 6.80
CA SER A 28 9.15 -1.66 6.21
C SER A 28 10.66 -1.79 6.07
N THR A 29 11.36 -0.73 5.69
CA THR A 29 12.81 -0.78 5.40
C THR A 29 13.69 -0.56 6.61
N MET A 30 13.36 0.38 7.50
CA MET A 30 14.23 0.78 8.61
C MET A 30 13.90 0.09 9.92
N VAL A 31 12.67 -0.41 10.09
CA VAL A 31 12.24 -1.08 11.34
C VAL A 31 12.17 -2.58 11.15
N LEU A 32 11.52 -3.04 10.07
CA LEU A 32 11.36 -4.46 9.76
C LEU A 32 12.46 -5.03 8.85
N HIS A 33 13.30 -4.16 8.27
CA HIS A 33 14.38 -4.57 7.36
C HIS A 33 13.91 -5.48 6.21
N MET A 34 12.68 -5.27 5.72
CA MET A 34 12.12 -6.05 4.63
C MET A 34 12.90 -5.78 3.33
N THR A 35 13.30 -6.85 2.65
CA THR A 35 14.05 -6.80 1.40
C THR A 35 13.19 -7.27 0.22
N ASN A 36 13.52 -6.77 -0.97
CA ASN A 36 12.88 -7.17 -2.22
C ASN A 36 13.86 -6.96 -3.37
N ASN A 37 13.62 -7.63 -4.50
CA ASN A 37 14.38 -7.42 -5.72
C ASN A 37 13.90 -6.18 -6.50
N ALA A 38 14.75 -5.66 -7.40
CA ALA A 38 14.49 -4.44 -8.15
C ALA A 38 13.21 -4.51 -9.01
N THR A 39 12.90 -5.69 -9.56
CA THR A 39 11.69 -5.89 -10.37
C THR A 39 10.44 -5.88 -9.51
N GLY A 40 10.48 -6.53 -8.33
CA GLY A 40 9.36 -6.64 -7.40
C GLY A 40 9.01 -5.31 -6.74
N SER A 41 10.02 -4.50 -6.41
CA SER A 41 9.81 -3.18 -5.82
C SER A 41 9.12 -2.20 -6.78
N GLY A 42 9.39 -2.29 -8.09
CA GLY A 42 8.76 -1.44 -9.10
C GLY A 42 7.33 -1.84 -9.50
N MET A 43 7.00 -3.13 -9.43
CA MET A 43 5.69 -3.66 -9.85
C MET A 43 4.60 -3.47 -8.79
N GLY A 44 4.98 -3.33 -7.52
CA GLY A 44 4.04 -3.24 -6.40
C GLY A 44 3.14 -4.48 -6.29
N THR A 45 1.85 -4.28 -6.02
CA THR A 45 0.88 -5.39 -5.87
C THR A 45 0.28 -5.87 -7.20
N ALA A 46 0.77 -5.39 -8.36
CA ALA A 46 0.28 -5.83 -9.67
C ALA A 46 0.46 -7.35 -9.83
N GLY A 47 -0.65 -8.09 -9.90
CA GLY A 47 -0.64 -9.56 -9.99
C GLY A 47 0.08 -10.26 -8.83
N LEU A 48 0.20 -9.61 -7.67
CA LEU A 48 0.99 -10.06 -6.51
C LEU A 48 2.50 -10.19 -6.77
N VAL A 49 3.03 -9.67 -7.88
CA VAL A 49 4.45 -9.81 -8.27
C VAL A 49 5.40 -9.30 -7.19
N GLY A 50 5.13 -8.11 -6.62
CA GLY A 50 5.99 -7.57 -5.56
C GLY A 50 6.00 -8.41 -4.29
N GLN A 51 4.87 -9.07 -3.96
CA GLN A 51 4.75 -9.91 -2.76
C GLN A 51 5.45 -11.25 -2.94
N ILE A 52 5.29 -11.85 -4.12
CA ILE A 52 5.96 -13.10 -4.48
C ILE A 52 7.48 -12.89 -4.49
N ASN A 53 7.94 -11.78 -5.07
CA ASN A 53 9.36 -11.45 -5.11
C ASN A 53 9.91 -11.14 -3.71
N ALA A 54 9.19 -10.37 -2.88
CA ALA A 54 9.59 -10.12 -1.49
C ALA A 54 9.72 -11.45 -0.72
N TYR A 55 8.73 -12.33 -0.87
CA TYR A 55 8.76 -13.64 -0.23
C TYR A 55 9.99 -14.47 -0.64
N GLN A 56 10.27 -14.55 -1.94
CA GLN A 56 11.43 -15.28 -2.44
C GLN A 56 12.75 -14.69 -1.95
N THR A 57 12.90 -13.36 -1.95
CA THR A 57 14.11 -12.69 -1.48
C THR A 57 14.33 -12.90 0.02
N MET A 58 13.34 -12.62 0.86
CA MET A 58 13.50 -12.73 2.31
C MET A 58 13.70 -14.17 2.79
N VAL A 59 13.02 -15.14 2.18
CA VAL A 59 13.25 -16.57 2.48
C VAL A 59 14.65 -16.99 2.05
N SER A 60 15.15 -16.49 0.92
CA SER A 60 16.53 -16.77 0.47
C SER A 60 17.60 -16.15 1.39
N GLU A 61 17.27 -15.06 2.07
CA GLU A 61 18.12 -14.40 3.07
C GLU A 61 18.05 -15.06 4.46
N GLY A 62 17.26 -16.14 4.61
CA GLY A 62 17.18 -16.95 5.82
C GLY A 62 16.06 -16.56 6.78
N VAL A 63 15.16 -15.65 6.39
CA VAL A 63 13.98 -15.32 7.21
C VAL A 63 12.97 -16.48 7.14
N PRO A 64 12.43 -16.95 8.28
CA PRO A 64 11.45 -18.02 8.30
C PRO A 64 10.22 -17.70 7.43
N PRO A 65 9.78 -18.63 6.54
CA PRO A 65 8.64 -18.42 5.64
C PRO A 65 7.36 -17.90 6.30
N VAL A 66 7.06 -18.38 7.51
CA VAL A 66 5.88 -17.98 8.27
C VAL A 66 5.96 -16.51 8.69
N ILE A 67 7.15 -16.03 9.08
CA ILE A 67 7.37 -14.64 9.46
C ILE A 67 7.21 -13.74 8.23
N VAL A 68 7.80 -14.13 7.09
CA VAL A 68 7.69 -13.35 5.84
C VAL A 68 6.23 -13.22 5.38
N LEU A 69 5.45 -14.29 5.46
CA LEU A 69 4.01 -14.23 5.13
C LEU A 69 3.23 -13.31 6.08
N LEU A 70 3.58 -13.32 7.37
CA LEU A 70 2.96 -12.45 8.36
C LEU A 70 3.31 -10.98 8.08
N GLU A 71 4.58 -10.67 7.82
CA GLU A 71 5.03 -9.33 7.45
C GLU A 71 4.35 -8.85 6.18
N ILE A 72 4.23 -9.70 5.16
CA ILE A 72 3.50 -9.38 3.93
C ILE A 72 2.03 -9.05 4.23
N ALA A 73 1.34 -9.91 4.98
CA ALA A 73 -0.07 -9.70 5.33
C ALA A 73 -0.28 -8.38 6.08
N VAL A 74 0.59 -8.08 7.03
CA VAL A 74 0.51 -6.88 7.86
C VAL A 74 0.90 -5.63 7.07
N MET A 75 2.07 -5.62 6.43
CA MET A 75 2.64 -4.42 5.80
C MET A 75 2.06 -4.09 4.43
N HIS A 76 1.58 -5.09 3.67
CA HIS A 76 1.10 -4.85 2.31
C HIS A 76 -0.42 -4.82 2.18
N PHE A 77 -1.16 -5.32 3.16
CA PHE A 77 -2.63 -5.36 3.12
C PHE A 77 -3.27 -4.67 4.32
N LEU A 78 -2.99 -5.13 5.54
CA LEU A 78 -3.70 -4.64 6.73
C LEU A 78 -3.34 -3.19 7.08
N LEU A 79 -2.05 -2.88 7.25
CA LEU A 79 -1.63 -1.53 7.63
C LEU A 79 -1.94 -0.48 6.56
N PRO A 80 -1.64 -0.71 5.26
CA PRO A 80 -2.03 0.25 4.22
C PRO A 80 -3.54 0.45 4.17
N GLY A 81 -4.32 -0.62 4.33
CA GLY A 81 -5.78 -0.58 4.33
C GLY A 81 -6.34 0.23 5.50
N ILE A 82 -5.90 -0.05 6.72
CA ILE A 82 -6.34 0.64 7.94
C ILE A 82 -5.92 2.12 7.89
N MET A 83 -4.67 2.40 7.52
CA MET A 83 -4.19 3.78 7.42
C MET A 83 -4.94 4.57 6.37
N ALA A 84 -5.06 4.06 5.15
CA ALA A 84 -5.76 4.74 4.07
C ALA A 84 -7.24 4.94 4.40
N PHE A 85 -7.90 3.95 5.01
CA PHE A 85 -9.27 4.07 5.48
C PHE A 85 -9.41 5.16 6.53
N GLY A 86 -8.61 5.12 7.60
CA GLY A 86 -8.65 6.12 8.68
C GLY A 86 -8.39 7.55 8.19
N ILE A 87 -7.40 7.73 7.30
CA ILE A 87 -7.10 9.03 6.71
C ILE A 87 -8.24 9.48 5.79
N SER A 88 -8.79 8.58 4.97
CA SER A 88 -9.93 8.93 4.10
C SER A 88 -11.15 9.34 4.92
N GLU A 89 -11.44 8.64 6.02
CA GLU A 89 -12.59 8.94 6.87
C GLU A 89 -12.45 10.29 7.57
N PHE A 90 -11.24 10.61 8.01
CA PHE A 90 -10.92 11.94 8.53
C PHE A 90 -11.09 13.04 7.48
N MET A 91 -10.64 12.80 6.25
CA MET A 91 -10.81 13.75 5.15
C MET A 91 -12.28 13.93 4.74
N ARG A 92 -13.10 12.87 4.81
CA ARG A 92 -14.56 12.93 4.60
C ARG A 92 -15.24 13.79 5.67
N LYS A 93 -14.90 13.57 6.94
CA LYS A 93 -15.42 14.37 8.06
C LYS A 93 -15.08 15.86 7.95
N LYS A 94 -13.93 16.18 7.34
CA LYS A 94 -13.51 17.56 7.07
C LYS A 94 -14.09 18.15 5.77
N GLY A 95 -14.89 17.40 5.02
CA GLY A 95 -15.44 17.84 3.74
C GLY A 95 -14.41 17.98 2.61
N LEU A 96 -13.20 17.41 2.77
CA LEU A 96 -12.14 17.46 1.75
C LEU A 96 -12.40 16.46 0.61
N ILE A 97 -13.09 15.36 0.91
CA ILE A 97 -13.53 14.37 -0.06
C ILE A 97 -15.00 14.02 0.21
N CYS A 98 -15.78 13.85 -0.86
CA CYS A 98 -17.21 13.56 -0.75
C CYS A 98 -17.49 12.07 -0.93
N GLU A 99 -18.61 11.61 -0.36
CA GLU A 99 -19.19 10.32 -0.72
C GLU A 99 -19.36 10.23 -2.25
N GLY A 100 -18.87 9.14 -2.85
CA GLY A 100 -18.91 8.94 -4.30
C GLY A 100 -17.76 9.58 -5.10
N SER A 101 -16.81 10.32 -4.49
CA SER A 101 -15.65 10.85 -5.24
C SER A 101 -14.74 9.77 -5.86
N MET A 102 -14.83 8.53 -5.36
CA MET A 102 -14.12 7.36 -5.92
C MET A 102 -15.04 6.44 -6.73
N LYS A 103 -16.30 6.82 -6.97
CA LYS A 103 -17.24 6.01 -7.75
C LYS A 103 -16.72 5.91 -9.17
N LEU A 104 -16.65 4.68 -9.68
CA LEU A 104 -16.36 4.42 -11.09
C LEU A 104 -17.71 4.29 -11.79
N SER A 105 -18.03 5.23 -12.67
CA SER A 105 -19.10 5.06 -13.65
C SER A 105 -18.52 4.24 -14.78
N VAL A 106 -18.88 2.96 -14.84
CA VAL A 106 -18.64 2.10 -16.01
C VAL A 106 -19.78 2.32 -16.99
#